data_AF-A0A813GRC0-F1
#
_entry.id   AF-A0A813GRC0-F1
#
_cell.length_a   1.000
_cell.length_b   1.000
_cell.length_c   1.000
_cell.angle_alpha   90.00
_cell.angle_beta   90.00
_cell.angle_gamma   90.00
#
_symmetry.space_group_name_H-M   'P 1'
#
loop_
_entity.id
_entity.type
_entity.pdbx_description
1 polymer ?
#
loop_
_entity_poly.entity_id
_entity_poly.type
_entity_poly.pdbx_seq_one_letter_code
_entity_poly.pdbx_strand_id
1 'polypeptide(L)'
;MGDGEGQTSSFRTGSLLFDRNLVGCVGEDSKCGAAGSWASGTAVLNALIVLYACDCTSQRSEGEEAGSVSKSKEHAGNEAEGSSAEDTLLRFIAAQEGNPLLDPRFALRVCSERGLVRAMVLLYGLMGMHEEAVEVALQHEDIALAKHSACKPPDSDRRLRQKLWLRIVENQALTGDVQKITGLIRESQELTVRDVLPFMSDSMTIDAFQSEICECLDSYEGQIVTLRQEMDDHRRALTSFKE
;
A
#
# COMPACT_ATOMS: atom_id res chain seq x y z
N MET A 1 8.73 -23.04 53.79
CA MET A 1 7.36 -23.50 53.53
C MET A 1 6.58 -22.26 53.10
N GLY A 2 6.47 -21.91 51.81
CA GLY A 2 5.83 -22.64 50.69
C GLY A 2 4.35 -22.20 50.65
N ASP A 3 3.74 -21.68 49.60
CA ASP A 3 4.12 -21.34 48.22
C ASP A 3 3.20 -20.21 47.71
N GLY A 4 3.68 -19.40 46.77
CA GLY A 4 2.90 -18.40 46.03
C GLY A 4 2.57 -18.90 44.62
N GLU A 5 1.31 -18.84 44.23
CA GLU A 5 0.87 -19.19 42.88
C GLU A 5 0.97 -17.98 41.95
N GLY A 6 1.99 -18.00 41.08
CA GLY A 6 2.09 -17.14 39.91
C GLY A 6 1.34 -17.79 38.73
N GLN A 7 0.38 -17.06 38.15
CA GLN A 7 -0.18 -17.41 36.85
C GLN A 7 0.73 -16.86 35.76
N THR A 8 1.49 -17.75 35.12
CA THR A 8 2.20 -17.48 33.87
C THR A 8 1.34 -17.96 32.70
N SER A 9 0.71 -17.05 31.96
CA SER A 9 0.12 -17.37 30.65
C SER A 9 1.20 -17.23 29.58
N SER A 10 1.70 -18.37 29.13
CA SER A 10 2.62 -18.51 28.00
C SER A 10 1.92 -18.07 26.71
N PHE A 11 2.43 -17.02 26.07
CA PHE A 11 2.14 -16.70 24.68
C PHE A 11 2.60 -17.87 23.80
N ARG A 12 1.65 -18.54 23.13
CA ARG A 12 1.95 -19.49 22.06
C ARG A 12 2.04 -18.72 20.75
N THR A 13 3.23 -18.70 20.18
CA THR A 13 3.51 -18.32 18.79
C THR A 13 2.70 -19.24 17.86
N GLY A 14 1.74 -18.65 17.16
CA GLY A 14 0.94 -19.34 16.14
C GLY A 14 1.79 -19.61 14.92
N SER A 15 2.29 -20.84 14.81
CA SER A 15 2.88 -21.40 13.61
C SER A 15 1.78 -21.54 12.55
N LEU A 16 1.86 -20.77 11.46
CA LEU A 16 1.05 -20.97 10.26
C LEU A 16 1.56 -22.22 9.51
N LEU A 17 1.17 -23.39 10.01
CA LEU A 17 1.20 -24.63 9.23
C LEU A 17 0.01 -24.58 8.26
N PHE A 18 0.29 -24.27 6.99
CA PHE A 18 -0.68 -24.47 5.93
C PHE A 18 -0.88 -25.98 5.74
N ASP A 19 -2.03 -26.47 6.20
CA ASP A 19 -2.43 -27.86 6.15
C ASP A 19 -2.45 -28.36 4.70
N ARG A 20 -1.55 -29.29 4.43
CA ARG A 20 -1.37 -29.97 3.16
C ARG A 20 -2.17 -31.26 3.24
N ASN A 21 -3.49 -31.17 3.11
CA ASN A 21 -4.38 -32.25 2.62
C ASN A 21 -5.86 -31.83 2.73
N LEU A 22 -6.47 -31.49 1.59
CA LEU A 22 -7.91 -31.68 1.41
C LEU A 22 -8.21 -32.06 -0.03
N VAL A 23 -7.90 -33.32 -0.35
CA VAL A 23 -8.49 -34.04 -1.46
C VAL A 23 -9.87 -34.51 -1.02
N GLY A 24 -10.90 -34.03 -1.71
CA GLY A 24 -12.28 -34.45 -1.56
C GLY A 24 -13.06 -34.09 -2.82
N CYS A 25 -12.99 -34.96 -3.83
CA CYS A 25 -13.79 -34.91 -5.06
C CYS A 25 -15.28 -35.12 -4.77
N VAL A 26 -16.17 -34.33 -5.40
CA VAL A 26 -17.43 -34.70 -6.13
C VAL A 26 -17.91 -33.41 -6.84
N GLY A 27 -18.24 -33.29 -8.14
CA GLY A 27 -18.31 -34.22 -9.28
C GLY A 27 -18.70 -33.44 -10.57
N GLU A 28 -18.31 -34.00 -11.72
CA GLU A 28 -18.97 -34.05 -13.05
C GLU A 28 -19.41 -32.71 -13.71
N ASP A 29 -19.03 -32.32 -14.93
CA ASP A 29 -18.62 -33.03 -16.15
C ASP A 29 -17.77 -32.10 -17.03
N SER A 30 -16.62 -32.57 -17.51
CA SER A 30 -16.10 -32.20 -18.84
C SER A 30 -14.96 -33.14 -19.22
N LYS A 31 -15.36 -34.14 -20.00
CA LYS A 31 -14.50 -35.11 -20.64
C LYS A 31 -13.80 -34.43 -21.81
N CYS A 32 -12.49 -34.28 -21.76
CA CYS A 32 -11.61 -34.33 -22.93
C CYS A 32 -10.18 -34.61 -22.49
N GLY A 33 -9.75 -35.86 -22.68
CA GLY A 33 -8.33 -36.20 -22.65
C GLY A 33 -7.67 -35.70 -23.93
N ALA A 34 -6.58 -34.96 -23.77
CA ALA A 34 -5.56 -34.79 -24.81
C ALA A 34 -4.22 -34.49 -24.15
N ALA A 35 -3.22 -35.26 -24.54
CA ALA A 35 -1.83 -35.08 -24.16
C ALA A 35 -1.34 -33.66 -24.51
N GLY A 36 -0.55 -33.06 -23.60
CA GLY A 36 0.39 -31.99 -23.92
C GLY A 36 -0.21 -30.68 -24.45
N SER A 37 -1.16 -30.07 -23.73
CA SER A 37 -1.56 -28.68 -23.98
C SER A 37 -0.84 -27.72 -23.02
N TRP A 38 0.45 -27.48 -23.27
CA TRP A 38 1.19 -26.42 -22.55
C TRP A 38 0.86 -25.04 -23.13
N ALA A 39 0.04 -25.01 -24.18
CA ALA A 39 -0.30 -23.84 -24.98
C ALA A 39 -1.67 -23.25 -24.60
N SER A 40 -2.03 -23.27 -23.31
CA SER A 40 -3.02 -22.30 -22.84
C SER A 40 -2.32 -20.95 -22.74
N GLY A 41 -2.92 -19.87 -23.27
CA GLY A 41 -2.33 -18.52 -23.23
C GLY A 41 -1.86 -18.11 -21.82
N THR A 42 -2.55 -18.59 -20.78
CA THR A 42 -2.18 -18.42 -19.37
C THR A 42 -0.84 -19.04 -18.99
N ALA A 43 -0.51 -20.23 -19.52
CA ALA A 43 0.76 -20.90 -19.22
C ALA A 43 1.95 -20.15 -19.84
N VAL A 44 1.77 -19.59 -21.04
CA VAL A 44 2.79 -18.77 -21.70
C VAL A 44 3.04 -17.48 -20.93
N LEU A 45 2.00 -16.79 -20.48
CA LEU A 45 2.15 -15.56 -19.69
C LEU A 45 2.77 -15.83 -18.30
N ASN A 46 2.36 -16.91 -17.63
CA ASN A 46 2.96 -17.32 -16.36
C ASN A 46 4.45 -17.69 -16.54
N ALA A 47 4.81 -18.38 -17.63
CA ALA A 47 6.20 -18.69 -17.96
C ALA A 47 7.01 -17.43 -18.29
N LEU A 48 6.41 -16.46 -19.00
CA LEU A 48 7.05 -15.16 -19.25
C LEU A 48 7.33 -14.42 -17.95
N ILE A 49 6.43 -14.43 -16.96
CA ILE A 49 6.72 -13.86 -15.63
C ILE A 49 7.90 -14.54 -14.98
N VAL A 50 7.98 -15.87 -15.02
CA VAL A 50 9.14 -16.59 -14.46
C VAL A 50 10.43 -16.20 -15.17
N LEU A 51 10.41 -16.04 -16.49
CA LEU A 51 11.58 -15.60 -17.28
C LEU A 51 11.99 -14.16 -16.95
N TYR A 52 11.06 -13.20 -17.02
CA TYR A 52 11.34 -11.81 -16.68
C TYR A 52 11.81 -11.66 -15.24
N ALA A 53 11.22 -12.40 -14.30
CA ALA A 53 11.62 -12.37 -12.91
C ALA A 53 12.99 -13.05 -12.69
N CYS A 54 13.32 -14.09 -13.47
CA CYS A 54 14.66 -14.68 -13.56
C CYS A 54 15.71 -13.65 -14.00
N ASP A 55 15.44 -12.93 -15.08
CA ASP A 55 16.37 -11.95 -15.64
C ASP A 55 16.66 -10.81 -14.67
N CYS A 56 15.66 -10.38 -13.88
CA CYS A 56 15.83 -9.37 -12.84
C CYS A 56 16.77 -9.83 -11.70
N THR A 57 16.74 -11.12 -11.34
CA THR A 57 17.60 -11.66 -10.27
C THR A 57 19.02 -11.95 -10.72
N SER A 58 19.22 -12.34 -11.99
CA SER A 58 20.56 -12.63 -12.54
C SER A 58 21.46 -11.41 -12.54
N GLN A 59 20.90 -10.20 -12.74
CA GLN A 59 21.66 -8.95 -12.74
C GLN A 59 22.12 -8.51 -11.34
N ARG A 60 21.49 -9.01 -10.26
CA ARG A 60 21.87 -8.68 -8.88
C ARG A 60 23.07 -9.48 -8.38
N SER A 61 23.36 -10.63 -9.00
CA SER A 61 24.45 -11.54 -8.62
C SER A 61 25.83 -11.13 -9.15
N GLU A 62 25.93 -10.26 -10.15
CA GLU A 62 27.23 -9.84 -10.72
C GLU A 62 27.81 -8.58 -10.06
N GLY A 63 27.09 -7.96 -9.12
CA GLY A 63 27.46 -6.66 -8.51
C GLY A 63 28.16 -6.69 -7.15
N GLU A 64 28.32 -7.86 -6.49
CA GLU A 64 28.83 -7.93 -5.10
C GLU A 64 30.34 -8.21 -4.95
N GLU A 65 31.10 -8.42 -6.03
CA GLU A 65 32.57 -8.56 -5.97
C GLU A 65 33.32 -7.35 -6.56
N ALA A 66 33.19 -6.17 -5.95
CA ALA A 66 34.22 -5.13 -6.06
C ALA A 66 34.11 -4.06 -4.95
N GLY A 67 35.11 -4.03 -4.06
CA GLY A 67 35.75 -2.76 -3.70
C GLY A 67 35.44 -2.12 -2.35
N SER A 68 36.38 -2.31 -1.43
CA SER A 68 36.57 -1.62 -0.14
C SER A 68 36.84 -0.10 -0.21
N VAL A 69 36.12 0.66 0.63
CA VAL A 69 36.54 1.77 1.53
C VAL A 69 37.22 3.04 0.96
N SER A 70 36.52 4.20 0.97
CA SER A 70 36.84 5.42 1.77
C SER A 70 36.09 6.71 1.35
N LYS A 71 35.30 7.24 2.30
CA LYS A 71 35.06 8.67 2.67
C LYS A 71 34.37 9.68 1.72
N SER A 72 33.30 10.26 2.30
CA SER A 72 32.78 11.64 2.17
C SER A 72 31.73 11.97 1.10
N LYS A 73 30.57 12.41 1.62
CA LYS A 73 29.78 13.57 1.19
C LYS A 73 28.60 13.30 0.23
N GLU A 74 27.44 13.74 0.72
CA GLU A 74 26.14 14.09 0.11
C GLU A 74 25.86 13.79 -1.38
N HIS A 75 24.57 13.47 -1.59
CA HIS A 75 23.73 13.70 -2.76
C HIS A 75 23.54 12.56 -3.77
N ALA A 76 22.26 12.20 -3.91
CA ALA A 76 21.54 11.80 -5.11
C ALA A 76 22.10 10.65 -5.98
N GLY A 77 21.32 9.57 -6.02
CA GLY A 77 21.12 8.75 -7.22
C GLY A 77 22.17 7.68 -7.48
N ASN A 78 21.88 6.43 -7.14
CA ASN A 78 22.41 5.28 -7.88
C ASN A 78 21.60 3.99 -7.62
N GLU A 79 20.49 3.79 -8.34
CA GLU A 79 19.70 2.54 -8.37
C GLU A 79 19.26 2.27 -9.83
N ALA A 80 20.14 2.51 -10.82
CA ALA A 80 19.72 2.71 -12.21
C ALA A 80 20.01 1.57 -13.21
N GLU A 81 20.59 0.43 -12.80
CA GLU A 81 20.92 -0.64 -13.77
C GLU A 81 19.99 -1.86 -13.76
N GLY A 82 19.22 -2.11 -12.68
CA GLY A 82 18.15 -3.13 -12.65
C GLY A 82 16.80 -2.67 -13.25
N SER A 83 16.66 -1.36 -13.54
CA SER A 83 15.38 -0.73 -13.89
C SER A 83 14.81 -1.27 -15.22
N SER A 84 15.63 -1.55 -16.24
CA SER A 84 15.10 -1.82 -17.58
C SER A 84 14.32 -3.14 -17.69
N ALA A 85 14.80 -4.21 -17.05
CA ALA A 85 14.13 -5.51 -17.06
C ALA A 85 12.89 -5.49 -16.15
N GLU A 86 13.02 -4.91 -14.95
CA GLU A 86 11.91 -4.75 -14.02
C GLU A 86 10.81 -3.85 -14.61
N ASP A 87 11.16 -2.73 -15.24
CA ASP A 87 10.19 -1.84 -15.89
C ASP A 87 9.48 -2.53 -17.07
N THR A 88 10.15 -3.46 -17.76
CA THR A 88 9.53 -4.28 -18.81
C THR A 88 8.52 -5.25 -18.21
N LEU A 89 8.86 -5.90 -17.10
CA LEU A 89 7.94 -6.74 -16.34
C LEU A 89 6.74 -5.94 -15.80
N LEU A 90 6.97 -4.75 -15.24
CA LEU A 90 5.92 -3.87 -14.74
C LEU A 90 4.97 -3.42 -15.85
N ARG A 91 5.50 -3.03 -17.02
CA ARG A 91 4.68 -2.71 -18.19
C ARG A 91 3.87 -3.90 -18.66
N PHE A 92 4.47 -5.09 -18.66
CA PHE A 92 3.77 -6.32 -19.03
C PHE A 92 2.62 -6.63 -18.06
N ILE A 93 2.84 -6.50 -16.75
CA ILE A 93 1.80 -6.69 -15.73
C ILE A 93 0.70 -5.64 -15.86
N ALA A 94 1.06 -4.35 -16.03
CA ALA A 94 0.10 -3.27 -16.23
C ALA A 94 -0.75 -3.46 -17.50
N ALA A 95 -0.18 -4.02 -18.58
CA ALA A 95 -0.93 -4.32 -19.80
C ALA A 95 -2.02 -5.38 -19.61
N GLN A 96 -1.97 -6.17 -18.51
CA GLN A 96 -2.96 -7.20 -18.20
C GLN A 96 -4.11 -6.69 -17.31
N GLU A 97 -4.16 -5.40 -16.96
CA GLU A 97 -5.19 -4.78 -16.09
C GLU A 97 -6.64 -5.00 -16.59
N GLY A 98 -6.85 -5.22 -17.90
CA GLY A 98 -8.19 -5.40 -18.48
C GLY A 98 -8.65 -6.83 -18.75
N ASN A 99 -7.74 -7.82 -18.81
CA ASN A 99 -8.09 -9.23 -19.06
C ASN A 99 -6.95 -10.16 -18.59
N PRO A 100 -6.93 -10.55 -17.30
CA PRO A 100 -5.85 -11.35 -16.76
C PRO A 100 -5.99 -12.79 -17.26
N LEU A 101 -5.44 -13.05 -18.44
CA LEU A 101 -5.03 -14.40 -18.81
C LEU A 101 -3.90 -14.89 -17.92
N LEU A 102 -3.24 -13.97 -17.21
CA LEU A 102 -2.26 -14.21 -16.16
C LEU A 102 -2.95 -14.58 -14.84
N ASP A 103 -2.44 -15.59 -14.12
CA ASP A 103 -2.87 -15.86 -12.74
C ASP A 103 -2.12 -14.93 -11.76
N PRO A 104 -2.79 -13.94 -11.13
CA PRO A 104 -2.13 -12.99 -10.24
C PRO A 104 -1.53 -13.67 -9.00
N ARG A 105 -2.13 -14.77 -8.53
CA ARG A 105 -1.64 -15.49 -7.33
C ARG A 105 -0.34 -16.23 -7.61
N PHE A 106 -0.23 -16.83 -8.80
CA PHE A 106 1.02 -17.42 -9.26
C PHE A 106 2.10 -16.34 -9.41
N ALA A 107 1.77 -15.23 -10.06
CA ALA A 107 2.68 -14.10 -10.25
C ALA A 107 3.21 -13.55 -8.92
N LEU A 108 2.33 -13.39 -7.91
CA LEU A 108 2.72 -12.95 -6.57
C LEU A 108 3.70 -13.91 -5.90
N ARG A 109 3.49 -15.23 -6.01
CA ARG A 109 4.42 -16.21 -5.45
C ARG A 109 5.82 -16.07 -6.06
N VAL A 110 5.89 -15.97 -7.38
CA VAL A 110 7.16 -15.81 -8.10
C VAL A 110 7.84 -14.48 -7.75
N CYS A 111 7.07 -13.39 -7.64
CA CYS A 111 7.62 -12.08 -7.27
C CYS A 111 8.07 -12.03 -5.82
N SER A 112 7.37 -12.73 -4.91
CA SER A 112 7.70 -12.84 -3.50
C SER A 112 8.97 -13.64 -3.26
N GLU A 113 9.13 -14.79 -3.93
CA GLU A 113 10.36 -15.59 -3.88
C GLU A 113 11.61 -14.83 -4.35
N ARG A 114 11.43 -13.82 -5.21
CA ARG A 114 12.51 -13.02 -5.81
C ARG A 114 12.66 -11.63 -5.22
N GLY A 115 11.79 -11.23 -4.30
CA GLY A 115 11.82 -9.90 -3.66
C GLY A 115 11.51 -8.74 -4.60
N LEU A 116 10.69 -8.92 -5.63
CA LEU A 116 10.31 -7.87 -6.59
C LEU A 116 9.17 -7.00 -6.04
N VAL A 117 9.51 -6.04 -5.17
CA VAL A 117 8.54 -5.23 -4.41
C VAL A 117 7.59 -4.44 -5.31
N ARG A 118 8.12 -3.73 -6.32
CA ARG A 118 7.31 -2.90 -7.23
C ARG A 118 6.29 -3.74 -7.99
N ALA A 119 6.68 -4.94 -8.44
CA ALA A 119 5.81 -5.88 -9.13
C ALA A 119 4.75 -6.47 -8.20
N MET A 120 5.13 -6.83 -6.96
CA MET A 120 4.17 -7.32 -5.95
C MET A 120 3.09 -6.28 -5.67
N VAL A 121 3.47 -5.03 -5.42
CA VAL A 121 2.53 -3.94 -5.13
C VAL A 121 1.57 -3.71 -6.31
N LEU A 122 2.07 -3.77 -7.55
CA LEU A 122 1.23 -3.66 -8.74
C LEU A 122 0.25 -4.84 -8.86
N LEU A 123 0.70 -6.07 -8.59
CA LEU A 123 -0.15 -7.27 -8.60
C LEU A 123 -1.23 -7.23 -7.52
N TYR A 124 -0.92 -6.72 -6.32
CA TYR A 124 -1.94 -6.50 -5.30
C TYR A 124 -2.97 -5.44 -5.74
N GLY A 125 -2.51 -4.37 -6.38
CA GLY A 125 -3.40 -3.37 -6.99
C GLY A 125 -4.34 -3.96 -8.06
N LEU A 126 -3.83 -4.84 -8.92
CA LEU A 126 -4.62 -5.59 -9.91
C LEU A 126 -5.72 -6.45 -9.29
N MET A 127 -5.46 -7.00 -8.10
CA MET A 127 -6.43 -7.81 -7.36
C MET A 127 -7.42 -6.96 -6.55
N GLY A 128 -7.27 -5.62 -6.54
CA GLY A 128 -8.04 -4.70 -5.69
C GLY A 128 -7.64 -4.76 -4.20
N MET A 129 -6.54 -5.43 -3.89
CA MET A 129 -6.02 -5.67 -2.54
C MET A 129 -5.07 -4.54 -2.13
N HIS A 130 -5.61 -3.34 -1.98
CA HIS A 130 -4.80 -2.13 -1.73
C HIS A 130 -4.20 -2.07 -0.32
N GLU A 131 -4.83 -2.71 0.67
CA GLU A 131 -4.31 -2.75 2.05
C GLU A 131 -3.00 -3.52 2.11
N GLU A 132 -2.97 -4.71 1.52
CA GLU A 132 -1.77 -5.53 1.42
C GLU A 132 -0.69 -4.87 0.56
N ALA A 133 -1.09 -4.18 -0.51
CA ALA A 133 -0.16 -3.43 -1.36
C ALA A 133 0.61 -2.36 -0.58
N VAL A 134 -0.08 -1.59 0.27
CA VAL A 134 0.56 -0.58 1.12
C VAL A 134 1.41 -1.24 2.19
N GLU A 135 0.93 -2.31 2.82
CA GLU A 135 1.68 -3.00 3.87
C GLU A 135 3.01 -3.59 3.34
N VAL A 136 2.99 -4.21 2.16
CA VAL A 136 4.22 -4.72 1.52
C VAL A 136 5.18 -3.58 1.16
N ALA A 137 4.67 -2.44 0.66
CA ALA A 137 5.51 -1.29 0.39
C ALA A 137 6.17 -0.73 1.68
N LEU A 138 5.41 -0.67 2.78
CA LEU A 138 5.91 -0.22 4.08
C LEU A 138 6.91 -1.19 4.71
N GLN A 139 6.73 -2.50 4.53
CA GLN A 139 7.70 -3.53 4.99
C GLN A 139 9.08 -3.39 4.33
N HIS A 140 9.11 -2.86 3.10
CA HIS A 140 10.34 -2.60 2.35
C HIS A 140 10.83 -1.15 2.46
N GLU A 141 10.26 -0.35 3.37
CA GLU A 141 10.62 1.06 3.62
C GLU A 141 10.44 2.00 2.41
N ASP A 142 9.68 1.59 1.38
CA ASP A 142 9.39 2.42 0.20
C ASP A 142 8.08 3.21 0.39
N ILE A 143 8.22 4.37 1.02
CA ILE A 143 7.11 5.28 1.29
C ILE A 143 6.55 5.88 -0.01
N ALA A 144 7.38 6.11 -1.02
CA ALA A 144 6.94 6.70 -2.29
C ALA A 144 6.01 5.74 -3.04
N LEU A 145 6.36 4.45 -3.06
CA LEU A 145 5.51 3.41 -3.62
C LEU A 145 4.22 3.23 -2.82
N ALA A 146 4.28 3.30 -1.49
CA ALA A 146 3.10 3.26 -0.62
C ALA A 146 2.13 4.42 -0.91
N LYS A 147 2.64 5.65 -1.06
CA LYS A 147 1.86 6.83 -1.45
C LYS A 147 1.18 6.62 -2.80
N HIS A 148 1.92 6.15 -3.81
CA HIS A 148 1.37 5.90 -5.13
C HIS A 148 0.22 4.88 -5.09
N SER A 149 0.38 3.80 -4.32
CA SER A 149 -0.64 2.77 -4.13
C SER A 149 -1.85 3.24 -3.34
N ALA A 150 -1.68 4.18 -2.40
CA ALA A 150 -2.78 4.79 -1.66
C ALA A 150 -3.63 5.75 -2.53
N CYS A 151 -3.07 6.28 -3.63
CA CYS A 151 -3.79 7.12 -4.60
C CYS A 151 -4.56 6.32 -5.68
N LYS A 152 -4.22 5.05 -5.89
CA LYS A 152 -4.84 4.20 -6.92
C LYS A 152 -6.32 3.82 -6.71
N PRO A 153 -6.83 3.64 -5.47
CA PRO A 153 -8.22 3.21 -5.27
C PRO A 153 -9.22 4.23 -5.86
N PRO A 154 -10.37 3.75 -6.38
CA PRO A 154 -11.38 4.62 -6.97
C PRO A 154 -11.98 5.60 -5.94
N ASP A 155 -12.45 6.76 -6.41
CA ASP A 155 -13.04 7.82 -5.58
C ASP A 155 -14.26 7.39 -4.76
N SER A 156 -14.92 6.28 -5.14
CA SER A 156 -16.02 5.68 -4.39
C SER A 156 -15.61 5.24 -2.98
N ASP A 157 -14.34 4.85 -2.80
CA ASP A 157 -13.82 4.25 -1.57
C ASP A 157 -12.98 5.22 -0.75
N ARG A 158 -13.48 6.44 -0.55
CA ARG A 158 -12.83 7.48 0.28
C ARG A 158 -12.39 6.94 1.64
N ARG A 159 -13.22 6.13 2.29
CA ARG A 159 -12.90 5.50 3.60
C ARG A 159 -11.69 4.58 3.53
N LEU A 160 -11.55 3.81 2.45
CA LEU A 160 -10.40 2.93 2.24
C LEU A 160 -9.14 3.77 2.03
N ARG A 161 -9.18 4.79 1.17
CA ARG A 161 -8.05 5.71 0.97
C ARG A 161 -7.59 6.33 2.28
N GLN A 162 -8.54 6.87 3.06
CA GLN A 162 -8.23 7.45 4.36
C GLN A 162 -7.52 6.44 5.28
N LYS A 163 -8.00 5.19 5.34
CA LYS A 163 -7.37 4.11 6.11
C LYS A 163 -5.95 3.79 5.62
N LEU A 164 -5.72 3.73 4.30
CA LEU A 164 -4.39 3.47 3.73
C LEU A 164 -3.40 4.59 4.08
N TRP A 165 -3.82 5.84 3.92
CA TRP A 165 -2.99 6.99 4.28
C TRP A 165 -2.69 7.04 5.79
N LEU A 166 -3.66 6.71 6.64
CA LEU A 166 -3.42 6.58 8.09
C LEU A 166 -2.38 5.50 8.40
N ARG A 167 -2.35 4.38 7.67
CA ARG A 167 -1.31 3.34 7.85
C ARG A 167 0.07 3.82 7.48
N ILE A 168 0.19 4.61 6.42
CA ILE A 168 1.47 5.24 6.04
C ILE A 168 1.91 6.23 7.13
N VAL A 169 0.98 7.02 7.65
CA VAL A 169 1.25 7.97 8.73
C VAL A 169 1.64 7.26 10.03
N GLU A 170 0.98 6.16 10.39
CA GLU A 170 1.31 5.35 11.56
C GLU A 170 2.76 4.85 11.48
N ASN A 171 3.19 4.35 10.32
CA ASN A 171 4.57 3.95 10.09
C ASN A 171 5.56 5.12 10.26
N GLN A 172 5.20 6.31 9.76
CA GLN A 172 6.03 7.50 9.88
C GLN A 172 6.04 8.11 11.28
N ALA A 173 4.97 7.91 12.05
CA ALA A 173 4.92 8.32 13.45
C ALA A 173 5.92 7.51 14.30
N LEU A 174 6.19 6.25 13.95
CA LEU A 174 7.23 5.44 14.60
C LEU A 174 8.64 6.01 14.38
N THR A 175 8.90 6.60 13.21
CA THR A 175 10.20 7.24 12.92
C THR A 175 10.33 8.64 13.54
N GLY A 176 9.22 9.25 13.94
CA GLY A 176 9.19 10.52 14.66
C GLY A 176 9.44 11.77 13.79
N ASP A 177 9.36 11.64 12.47
CA ASP A 177 9.63 12.76 11.54
C ASP A 177 8.35 13.56 11.24
N VAL A 178 8.17 14.67 11.96
CA VAL A 178 6.95 15.48 11.84
C VAL A 178 6.76 16.07 10.44
N GLN A 179 7.85 16.50 9.80
CA GLN A 179 7.80 17.18 8.50
C GLN A 179 7.30 16.24 7.41
N LYS A 180 7.65 14.95 7.51
CA LYS A 180 7.12 13.93 6.60
C LYS A 180 5.62 13.71 6.82
N ILE A 181 5.16 13.74 8.08
CA ILE A 181 3.76 13.53 8.40
C ILE A 181 2.90 14.72 7.97
N THR A 182 3.34 15.96 8.21
CA THR A 182 2.65 17.16 7.69
C THR A 182 2.63 17.18 6.17
N GLY A 183 3.71 16.74 5.51
CA GLY A 183 3.74 16.53 4.06
C GLY A 183 2.69 15.50 3.58
N LEU A 184 2.55 14.37 4.28
CA LEU A 184 1.55 13.35 3.97
C LEU A 184 0.11 13.87 4.10
N ILE A 185 -0.18 14.66 5.13
CA ILE A 185 -1.51 15.27 5.32
C ILE A 185 -1.85 16.16 4.12
N ARG A 186 -0.91 17.04 3.71
CA ARG A 186 -1.08 17.95 2.57
C ARG A 186 -1.24 17.22 1.23
N GLU A 187 -0.49 16.14 1.01
CA GLU A 187 -0.56 15.34 -0.22
C GLU A 187 -1.86 14.53 -0.33
N SER A 188 -2.34 13.98 0.79
CA SER A 188 -3.48 13.06 0.79
C SER A 188 -4.81 13.76 0.48
N GLN A 189 -4.98 15.03 0.86
CA GLN A 189 -6.23 15.83 0.82
C GLN A 189 -7.45 15.21 1.54
N GLU A 190 -7.36 13.95 1.98
CA GLU A 190 -8.40 13.15 2.60
C GLU A 190 -8.17 12.97 4.11
N LEU A 191 -6.96 13.24 4.58
CA LEU A 191 -6.63 13.24 6.00
C LEU A 191 -6.77 14.63 6.61
N THR A 192 -7.32 14.68 7.81
CA THR A 192 -7.29 15.88 8.65
C THR A 192 -6.29 15.71 9.77
N VAL A 193 -5.76 16.83 10.30
CA VAL A 193 -4.86 16.81 11.46
C VAL A 193 -5.46 16.05 12.64
N ARG A 194 -6.78 16.16 12.84
CA ARG A 194 -7.54 15.46 13.88
C ARG A 194 -7.36 13.94 13.82
N ASP A 195 -7.32 13.37 12.61
CA ASP A 195 -7.25 11.92 12.43
C ASP A 195 -5.84 11.37 12.71
N VAL A 196 -4.82 12.23 12.60
CA VAL A 196 -3.41 11.88 12.83
C VAL A 196 -2.99 12.06 14.29
N LEU A 197 -3.61 12.98 15.02
CA LEU A 197 -3.29 13.27 16.43
C LEU A 197 -3.22 12.03 17.34
N PRO A 198 -4.10 11.01 17.24
CA PRO A 198 -4.04 9.85 18.12
C PRO A 198 -2.76 9.01 18.00
N PHE A 199 -2.05 9.11 16.87
CA PHE A 199 -0.84 8.34 16.58
C PHE A 199 0.44 9.08 16.99
N MET A 200 0.33 10.31 17.48
CA MET A 200 1.45 11.18 17.85
C MET A 200 1.79 11.05 19.33
N SER A 201 3.08 11.17 19.68
CA SER A 201 3.50 11.27 21.10
C SER A 201 3.27 12.69 21.63
N ASP A 202 2.91 12.83 22.90
CA ASP A 202 2.62 14.13 23.55
C ASP A 202 3.74 15.18 23.46
N SER A 203 4.98 14.76 23.14
CA SER A 203 6.14 15.65 22.98
C SER A 203 6.29 16.28 21.59
N MET A 204 5.56 15.76 20.59
CA MET A 204 5.72 16.08 19.18
C MET A 204 4.72 17.16 18.69
N THR A 205 3.76 17.54 19.53
CA THR A 205 2.37 17.72 19.08
C THR A 205 1.89 19.13 18.81
N ILE A 206 2.59 20.20 19.23
CA ILE A 206 1.96 21.53 19.21
C ILE A 206 2.56 22.45 18.15
N ASP A 207 3.87 22.71 18.17
CA ASP A 207 4.45 23.71 17.26
C ASP A 207 4.42 23.26 15.79
N ALA A 208 4.58 21.95 15.55
CA ALA A 208 4.74 21.43 14.21
C ALA A 208 3.42 21.23 13.44
N PHE A 209 2.28 21.23 14.13
CA PHE A 209 0.94 21.15 13.52
C PHE A 209 0.16 22.45 13.62
N GLN A 210 0.77 23.51 14.18
CA GLN A 210 0.09 24.78 14.40
C GLN A 210 -0.53 25.33 13.09
N SER A 211 0.22 25.27 11.99
CA SER A 211 -0.24 25.75 10.68
C SER A 211 -1.46 24.95 10.21
N GLU A 212 -1.39 23.63 10.27
CA GLU A 212 -2.44 22.71 9.84
C GLU A 212 -3.70 22.83 10.71
N ILE A 213 -3.53 23.08 12.01
CA ILE A 213 -4.64 23.32 12.93
C ILE A 213 -5.31 24.66 12.62
N CYS A 214 -4.54 25.73 12.40
CA CYS A 214 -5.07 27.03 12.01
C CYS A 214 -5.87 26.93 10.69
N GLU A 215 -5.32 26.28 9.67
CA GLU A 215 -6.03 26.06 8.39
C GLU A 215 -7.34 25.28 8.57
N CYS A 216 -7.35 24.25 9.44
CA CYS A 216 -8.57 23.50 9.73
C CYS A 216 -9.62 24.37 10.44
N LEU A 217 -9.21 25.22 11.37
CA LEU A 217 -10.11 26.13 12.09
C LEU A 217 -10.68 27.21 11.16
N ASP A 218 -9.86 27.79 10.29
CA ASP A 218 -10.29 28.78 9.29
C ASP A 218 -11.30 28.17 8.31
N SER A 219 -11.09 26.91 7.89
CA SER A 219 -12.04 26.18 7.05
C SER A 219 -13.38 25.95 7.75
N TYR A 220 -13.37 25.59 9.04
CA TYR A 220 -14.61 25.45 9.82
C TYR A 220 -15.33 26.78 10.03
N GLU A 221 -14.60 27.86 10.30
CA GLU A 221 -15.19 29.20 10.40
C GLU A 221 -15.88 29.58 9.08
N GLY A 222 -15.21 29.37 7.94
CA GLY A 222 -15.80 29.59 6.62
C GLY A 222 -17.07 28.78 6.39
N GLN A 223 -17.08 27.49 6.73
CA GLN A 223 -18.27 26.63 6.61
C GLN A 223 -19.43 27.12 7.48
N ILE A 224 -19.15 27.54 8.72
CA ILE A 224 -20.17 28.09 9.63
C ILE A 224 -20.76 29.38 9.06
N VAL A 225 -19.92 30.27 8.50
CA VAL A 225 -20.39 31.51 7.87
C VAL A 225 -21.27 31.22 6.66
N THR A 226 -20.88 30.29 5.79
CA THR A 226 -21.68 29.87 4.63
C THR A 226 -23.04 29.30 5.06
N LEU A 227 -23.07 28.38 6.03
CA LEU A 227 -24.32 27.83 6.55
C LEU A 227 -25.23 28.89 7.19
N ARG A 228 -24.65 29.86 7.90
CA ARG A 228 -25.42 31.00 8.44
C ARG A 228 -26.02 31.85 7.33
N GLN A 229 -25.25 32.11 6.27
CA GLN A 229 -25.71 32.86 5.10
C GLN A 229 -26.85 32.12 4.38
N GLU A 230 -26.72 30.82 4.13
CA GLU A 230 -27.77 29.99 3.54
C GLU A 230 -29.05 30.02 4.37
N MET A 231 -28.94 29.91 5.69
CA MET A 231 -30.08 30.01 6.60
C MET A 231 -30.77 31.38 6.53
N ASP A 232 -30.00 32.47 6.47
CA ASP A 232 -30.54 33.82 6.34
C ASP A 232 -31.15 34.08 4.96
N ASP A 233 -30.59 33.52 3.90
CA ASP A 233 -31.12 33.60 2.54
C ASP A 233 -32.46 32.84 2.44
N HIS A 234 -32.55 31.64 3.01
CA HIS A 234 -33.81 30.90 3.13
C HIS A 234 -34.86 31.66 3.95
N ARG A 235 -34.45 32.28 5.06
CA ARG A 235 -35.33 33.10 5.89
C ARG A 235 -35.85 34.32 5.12
N ARG A 236 -34.97 35.02 4.40
CA ARG A 236 -35.35 36.17 3.55
C ARG A 236 -36.32 35.76 2.44
N ALA A 237 -36.07 34.64 1.77
CA ALA A 237 -36.94 34.10 0.73
C ALA A 237 -38.34 33.74 1.27
N LEU A 238 -38.43 33.13 2.45
CA LEU A 238 -39.71 32.83 3.10
C LEU A 238 -40.48 34.10 3.49
N THR A 239 -39.79 35.12 4.01
CA THR A 239 -40.45 36.39 4.35
C THR A 239 -40.97 37.11 3.11
N SER A 240 -40.24 37.08 1.99
CA SER A 240 -40.70 37.67 0.73
C SER A 240 -41.87 36.92 0.08
N PHE A 241 -42.09 35.65 0.41
CA PHE A 241 -43.24 34.88 -0.09
C PHE A 241 -44.53 35.19 0.69
N LYS A 242 -44.40 35.84 1.85
CA LYS A 242 -45.51 36.11 2.78
C LYS A 242 -46.08 37.51 2.61
N GLU A 243 -45.41 38.37 1.85
CA GLU A 243 -45.91 39.65 1.31
C GLU A 243 -46.54 39.44 -0.07
#